data_AF-X1EKB2-F1
#
_entry.id   AF-X1EKB2-F1
#
_cell.length_a   1.000
_cell.length_b   1.000
_cell.length_c   1.000
_cell.angle_alpha   90.00
_cell.angle_beta   90.00
_cell.angle_gamma   90.00
#
_symmetry.space_group_name_H-M   'P 1'
#
loop_
_entity.id
_entity.type
_entity.pdbx_description
1 polymer ?
#
loop_
_entity_poly.entity_id
_entity_poly.type
_entity_poly.pdbx_seq_one_letter_code
_entity_poly.pdbx_strand_id
1 'polypeptide(L)' 'MHGENDRQIPVEYAHRSYDQAVASPDRQLRIFSAREGAAEHIGLDHLPHVSEYVADWVADVFGGDRA' A
#
# COMPACT_ATOMS: atom_id res chain seq x y z
N MET A 1 -1.20 2.45 -0.54
CA MET A 1 -1.08 1.01 -0.84
C MET A 1 -2.47 0.40 -0.93
N HIS A 2 -2.65 -0.71 -1.66
CA HIS A 2 -3.94 -1.37 -1.83
C HIS A 2 -3.75 -2.85 -2.17
N GLY A 3 -4.70 -3.72 -1.82
CA GLY A 3 -4.70 -5.12 -2.24
C GLY A 3 -5.38 -5.32 -3.60
N GLU A 4 -4.80 -6.10 -4.51
CA GLU A 4 -5.37 -6.28 -5.86
C GLU A 4 -6.74 -6.98 -5.85
N ASN A 5 -7.06 -7.72 -4.78
CA ASN A 5 -8.28 -8.49 -4.61
C ASN A 5 -9.27 -7.83 -3.63
N ASP A 6 -9.08 -6.57 -3.24
CA ASP A 6 -10.01 -5.89 -2.33
C ASP A 6 -11.42 -5.83 -2.94
N ARG A 7 -12.31 -6.69 -2.42
CA ARG A 7 -13.71 -6.79 -2.86
C ARG A 7 -14.61 -5.71 -2.25
N GLN A 8 -14.15 -4.99 -1.23
CA GLN A 8 -14.91 -3.91 -0.60
C GLN A 8 -14.62 -2.57 -1.28
N ILE A 9 -13.37 -2.33 -1.65
CA ILE A 9 -12.92 -1.10 -2.30
C ILE A 9 -12.15 -1.47 -3.58
N PRO A 10 -12.71 -1.21 -4.78
CA PRO A 10 -12.06 -1.56 -6.04
C PRO A 10 -10.68 -0.90 -6.21
N VAL A 11 -9.71 -1.65 -6.75
CA VAL A 11 -8.32 -1.20 -6.93
C VAL A 11 -8.20 0.02 -7.86
N GLU A 12 -9.13 0.21 -8.77
CA GLU A 12 -9.21 1.36 -9.67
C GLU A 12 -9.34 2.68 -8.90
N TYR A 13 -9.91 2.65 -7.69
CA TYR A 13 -9.99 3.84 -6.84
C TYR A 13 -8.61 4.24 -6.32
N ALA A 14 -7.74 3.27 -6.02
CA ALA A 14 -6.36 3.56 -5.62
C ALA A 14 -5.55 4.19 -6.76
N HIS A 15 -5.72 3.69 -8.00
CA HIS A 15 -5.13 4.31 -9.20
C HIS A 15 -5.64 5.73 -9.43
N ARG A 16 -6.97 5.93 -9.36
CA ARG A 16 -7.56 7.28 -9.50
C ARG A 16 -7.04 8.26 -8.45
N SER A 17 -6.93 7.84 -7.19
CA SER A 17 -6.36 8.68 -6.13
C SER A 17 -4.89 9.01 -6.37
N TYR A 18 -4.10 8.06 -6.88
CA TYR A 18 -2.70 8.29 -7.25
C TYR A 18 -2.58 9.33 -8.37
N ASP A 19 -3.38 9.21 -9.43
CA ASP A 19 -3.36 10.14 -10.56
C ASP A 19 -3.79 11.56 -10.17
N GLN A 20 -4.69 11.68 -9.19
CA GLN A 20 -5.15 12.96 -8.64
C GLN A 20 -4.15 13.61 -7.66
N ALA A 21 -3.15 12.88 -7.16
CA ALA A 21 -2.16 13.36 -6.19
C ALA A 21 -1.07 14.25 -6.83
N VAL A 22 -1.47 15.17 -7.71
CA VAL A 22 -0.57 15.99 -8.56
C VAL A 22 0.33 16.95 -7.77
N ALA A 23 -0.06 17.31 -6.55
CA ALA A 23 0.72 18.18 -5.67
C ALA A 23 1.73 17.44 -4.78
N SER A 24 1.77 16.10 -4.83
CA SER A 24 2.76 15.30 -4.12
C SER A 24 3.88 14.90 -5.07
N PRO A 25 5.08 15.53 -4.99
CA PRO A 25 6.19 15.21 -5.87
C PRO A 25 6.74 13.78 -5.64
N ASP A 26 6.49 13.20 -4.46
CA ASP A 26 6.86 11.84 -4.09
C ASP A 26 5.61 10.96 -3.85
N ARG A 27 4.62 11.05 -4.74
CA ARG A 27 3.48 10.12 -4.69
C ARG A 27 3.94 8.69 -5.05
N GLN A 28 3.51 7.72 -4.26
CA GLN A 28 3.80 6.31 -4.47
C GLN A 28 2.50 5.49 -4.39
N LEU A 29 2.35 4.48 -5.24
CA LEU A 29 1.26 3.52 -5.19
C LEU A 29 1.81 2.10 -5.18
N ARG A 30 1.60 1.40 -4.07
CA ARG A 30 1.90 -0.02 -3.91
C ARG A 30 0.62 -0.83 -4.05
N ILE A 31 0.59 -1.76 -5.00
CA ILE A 31 -0.45 -2.78 -5.12
C ILE A 31 0.13 -4.11 -4.64
N PHE A 32 -0.56 -4.77 -3.71
CA PHE A 32 -0.21 -6.10 -3.21
C PHE A 32 -0.94 -7.18 -4.01
N SER A 33 -0.18 -8.11 -4.57
CA SER A 33 -0.66 -9.23 -5.37
C SER A 33 -1.02 -10.44 -4.53
N ALA A 34 -1.89 -11.31 -5.05
CA ALA A 34 -2.29 -12.55 -4.38
C ALA A 34 -1.09 -13.46 -4.11
N ARG A 35 -0.04 -13.40 -4.94
CA ARG A 35 1.16 -14.21 -4.78
C ARG A 35 2.03 -13.78 -3.59
N GLU A 36 2.09 -12.49 -3.31
CA GLU A 36 2.89 -11.96 -2.18
C GLU A 36 2.10 -11.87 -0.88
N GLY A 37 0.77 -11.99 -0.95
CA GLY A 37 -0.14 -11.80 0.17
C GLY A 37 -0.41 -10.32 0.45
N ALA A 38 -1.35 -10.06 1.35
CA ALA A 38 -1.93 -8.75 1.62
C ALA A 38 -2.80 -8.21 0.46
N ALA A 39 -3.31 -9.11 -0.38
CA ALA A 39 -4.11 -8.76 -1.55
C ALA A 39 -5.57 -8.47 -1.23
N GLU A 40 -6.09 -8.92 -0.09
CA GLU A 40 -7.48 -8.73 0.31
C GLU A 40 -7.68 -7.38 1.01
N HIS A 41 -8.94 -7.04 1.34
CA HIS A 41 -9.26 -5.82 2.08
C HIS A 41 -8.38 -5.67 3.32
N ILE A 42 -7.78 -4.49 3.53
CA ILE A 42 -6.80 -4.16 4.59
C ILE A 42 -5.57 -5.11 4.67
N GLY A 43 -5.35 -5.95 3.66
CA GLY A 43 -4.38 -7.05 3.72
C GLY A 43 -4.75 -8.13 4.72
N LEU A 44 -6.04 -8.42 4.90
CA LEU A 44 -6.56 -9.39 5.87
C LEU A 44 -5.93 -10.79 5.73
N ASP A 45 -5.53 -11.16 4.52
CA ASP A 45 -4.83 -12.39 4.20
C ASP A 45 -3.36 -12.41 4.67
N HIS A 46 -2.76 -11.25 4.95
CA HIS A 46 -1.41 -11.13 5.51
C HIS A 46 -1.15 -9.77 6.21
N LEU A 47 -1.79 -9.52 7.35
CA LEU A 47 -1.71 -8.25 8.07
C LEU A 47 -0.28 -7.80 8.45
N PRO A 48 0.62 -8.68 8.96
CA PRO A 48 2.00 -8.30 9.25
C PRO A 48 2.75 -7.68 8.06
N HIS A 49 2.58 -8.23 6.86
CA HIS A 49 3.24 -7.72 5.64
C HIS A 49 2.82 -6.28 5.34
N VAL A 50 1.54 -5.94 5.54
CA VAL A 50 1.05 -4.55 5.43
C VAL A 50 1.72 -3.66 6.47
N SER A 51 1.72 -4.06 7.75
CA SER A 51 2.23 -3.22 8.82
C SER A 51 3.74 -3.00 8.71
N GLU A 52 4.51 -4.02 8.38
CA GLU A 52 5.96 -3.94 8.20
C GLU A 52 6.31 -3.07 7.00
N TYR A 53 5.63 -3.25 5.86
CA TYR A 53 5.84 -2.40 4.68
C TYR A 53 5.62 -0.91 4.98
N VAL A 54 4.56 -0.58 5.74
CA VAL A 54 4.29 0.81 6.13
C VAL A 54 5.32 1.33 7.12
N ALA A 55 5.71 0.53 8.12
CA ALA A 55 6.73 0.92 9.11
C ALA A 55 8.07 1.24 8.43
N ASP A 56 8.48 0.38 7.51
CA ASP A 56 9.68 0.54 6.70
C ASP A 56 9.63 1.78 5.81
N TRP A 57 8.49 2.02 5.14
CA TRP A 57 8.32 3.22 4.33
C TRP A 57 8.41 4.49 5.17
N VAL A 58 7.83 4.50 6.38
CA VAL A 58 7.97 5.62 7.33
C VAL A 58 9.43 5.82 7.73
N ALA A 59 10.15 4.73 8.02
CA ALA A 59 11.57 4.79 8.35
C ALA A 59 12.40 5.40 7.20
N ASP A 60 12.16 4.97 5.96
CA ASP A 60 12.86 5.51 4.78
C ASP A 60 12.62 7.01 4.57
N VAL A 61 11.38 7.47 4.76
CA VAL A 61 11.00 8.87 4.51
C VAL A 61 11.54 9.80 5.60
N PHE A 62 11.57 9.35 6.85
CA PHE A 62 11.89 10.19 8.01
C PHE A 62 13.26 9.89 8.65
N GLY A 63 14.02 8.95 8.09
CA GLY A 63 15.36 8.59 8.57
C GLY A 63 15.37 7.74 9.84
N GLY A 64 14.39 6.85 10.00
CA GLY A 64 14.32 5.87 11.09
C GLY A 64 15.01 4.54 10.77
N ASP A 65 15.07 3.64 11.76
CA ASP A 65 15.49 2.26 11.54
C ASP A 65 14.33 1.43 10.97
N ARG A 66 14.64 0.55 10.01
CA ARG A 66 13.68 -0.42 9.44
C ARG A 66 13.30 -1.51 10.45
N ALA A 67 12.11 -2.08 10.30
CA ALA A 67 11.56 -3.09 11.18
C ALA A 67 12.19 -4.48 10.99
#